data_AF-A0A931T243-F1
#
_entry.id   AF-A0A931T243-F1
#
_cell.length_a   1.000
_cell.length_b   1.000
_cell.length_c   1.000
_cell.angle_alpha   90.00
_cell.angle_beta   90.00
_cell.angle_gamma   90.00
#
_symmetry.space_group_name_H-M   'P 1'
#
loop_
_entity.id
_entity.type
_entity.pdbx_description
1 polymer ?
#
loop_
_entity_poly.entity_id
_entity_poly.type
_entity_poly.pdbx_seq_one_letter_code
_entity_poly.pdbx_strand_id
1 'polypeptide(L)'
;DEGGFAPHLKSNDEACEVIIQAIEAAGYKPGKDVAIALDPAASSFYEGGAYVLAKSGQGKKTSTEMTSLYRSWVERYPIVSIEDGLAENDWEGFREHTAALGSKIQIVGDDLYVTNTRFIARGIQERSTNAVLIKLNQIGTVTETIQAIEMCRKAGWGYVISHRSGETEDAFIADFAVAMGGGQIKTGSACRSERIAKYNRLLEIEAELGKTATFGR
;
A
#
# COMPACT_ATOMS: atom_id res chain seq x y z
N ASP A 1 1.28 -11.06 11.50
CA ASP A 1 2.64 -10.65 11.93
C ASP A 1 2.81 -9.15 12.16
N GLU A 2 2.02 -8.30 11.49
CA GLU A 2 2.11 -6.83 11.58
C GLU A 2 1.42 -6.21 12.81
N GLY A 3 0.91 -7.01 13.76
CA GLY A 3 0.26 -6.52 14.98
C GLY A 3 -1.22 -6.11 14.81
N GLY A 4 -1.81 -6.35 13.64
CA GLY A 4 -3.24 -6.18 13.40
C GLY A 4 -4.08 -7.35 13.96
N PHE A 5 -5.40 -7.17 13.94
CA PHE A 5 -6.36 -8.23 14.26
C PHE A 5 -6.61 -9.14 13.04
N ALA A 6 -6.87 -10.41 13.29
CA ALA A 6 -7.28 -11.38 12.27
C ALA A 6 -8.58 -12.10 12.69
N PRO A 7 -9.71 -11.37 12.84
CA PRO A 7 -10.96 -11.97 13.23
C PRO A 7 -11.56 -12.82 12.10
N HIS A 8 -12.45 -13.74 12.47
CA HIS A 8 -13.28 -14.43 11.48
C HIS A 8 -14.38 -13.49 10.99
N LEU A 9 -14.24 -13.03 9.74
CA LEU A 9 -15.22 -12.21 9.03
C LEU A 9 -15.97 -13.05 8.00
N LYS A 10 -17.21 -12.66 7.73
CA LYS A 10 -18.14 -13.28 6.78
C LYS A 10 -17.84 -12.88 5.33
N SER A 11 -17.28 -11.70 5.12
CA SER A 11 -16.93 -11.17 3.80
C SER A 11 -15.78 -10.16 3.88
N ASN A 12 -15.24 -9.81 2.70
CA ASN A 12 -14.23 -8.75 2.61
C ASN A 12 -14.85 -7.37 2.87
N ASP A 13 -16.13 -7.16 2.51
CA ASP A 13 -16.89 -5.94 2.80
C ASP A 13 -17.01 -5.69 4.31
N GLU A 14 -17.27 -6.75 5.10
CA GLU A 14 -17.37 -6.64 6.56
C GLU A 14 -16.09 -6.06 7.18
N ALA A 15 -14.91 -6.35 6.59
CA ALA A 15 -13.64 -5.78 7.05
C ALA A 15 -13.62 -4.24 6.94
N CYS A 16 -14.11 -3.68 5.83
CA CYS A 16 -14.21 -2.24 5.65
C CYS A 16 -15.24 -1.63 6.61
N GLU A 17 -16.38 -2.30 6.78
CA GLU A 17 -17.47 -1.84 7.64
C GLU A 17 -17.05 -1.75 9.11
N VAL A 18 -16.37 -2.78 9.65
CA VAL A 18 -15.92 -2.76 11.05
C VAL A 18 -14.82 -1.72 11.28
N ILE A 19 -13.94 -1.48 10.30
CA ILE A 19 -12.93 -0.41 10.38
C ILE A 19 -13.60 0.96 10.42
N ILE A 20 -14.62 1.20 9.58
CA ILE A 20 -15.38 2.46 9.59
C ILE A 20 -16.07 2.67 10.93
N GLN A 21 -16.72 1.64 11.47
CA GLN A 21 -17.34 1.70 12.80
C GLN A 21 -16.31 2.03 13.88
N ALA A 22 -15.10 1.48 13.81
CA ALA A 22 -14.03 1.77 14.76
C ALA A 22 -13.52 3.22 14.65
N ILE A 23 -13.39 3.75 13.41
CA ILE A 23 -13.03 5.15 13.16
C ILE A 23 -14.06 6.09 13.81
N GLU A 24 -15.35 5.83 13.58
CA GLU A 24 -16.44 6.64 14.15
C GLU A 24 -16.51 6.52 15.67
N ALA A 25 -16.33 5.31 16.22
CA ALA A 25 -16.34 5.07 17.66
C ALA A 25 -15.17 5.78 18.37
N ALA A 26 -14.03 5.97 17.69
CA ALA A 26 -12.91 6.76 18.18
C ALA A 26 -13.12 8.29 18.07
N GLY A 27 -14.24 8.73 17.48
CA GLY A 27 -14.59 10.15 17.33
C GLY A 27 -14.04 10.83 16.06
N TYR A 28 -13.49 10.05 15.12
CA TYR A 28 -12.97 10.55 13.85
C TYR A 28 -14.00 10.44 12.73
N LYS A 29 -13.87 11.26 11.68
CA LYS A 29 -14.73 11.24 10.49
C LYS A 29 -14.09 10.40 9.37
N PRO A 30 -14.69 9.26 8.98
CA PRO A 30 -14.21 8.46 7.86
C PRO A 30 -14.13 9.28 6.56
N GLY A 31 -13.02 9.14 5.83
CA GLY A 31 -12.74 9.85 4.58
C GLY A 31 -12.37 11.32 4.73
N LYS A 32 -12.32 11.87 5.96
CA LYS A 32 -11.83 13.22 6.24
C LYS A 32 -10.63 13.22 7.18
N ASP A 33 -10.78 12.54 8.31
CA ASP A 33 -9.72 12.45 9.33
C ASP A 33 -8.91 11.15 9.15
N VAL A 34 -9.58 10.06 8.75
CA VAL A 34 -8.97 8.74 8.53
C VAL A 34 -9.58 8.09 7.28
N ALA A 35 -8.73 7.54 6.41
CA ALA A 35 -9.11 6.82 5.20
C ALA A 35 -8.55 5.38 5.22
N ILE A 36 -8.99 4.55 4.27
CA ILE A 36 -8.60 3.14 4.16
C ILE A 36 -7.62 2.96 2.99
N ALA A 37 -6.57 2.17 3.23
CA ALA A 37 -5.72 1.63 2.19
C ALA A 37 -5.81 0.10 2.23
N LEU A 38 -5.81 -0.55 1.07
CA LEU A 38 -5.93 -2.01 0.94
C LEU A 38 -4.67 -2.58 0.33
N ASP A 39 -4.29 -3.77 0.79
CA ASP A 39 -3.29 -4.64 0.17
C ASP A 39 -3.92 -6.03 0.02
N PRO A 40 -4.59 -6.32 -1.11
CA PRO A 40 -5.13 -7.64 -1.35
C PRO A 40 -4.06 -8.71 -1.58
N ALA A 41 -2.82 -8.34 -1.95
CA ALA A 41 -1.76 -9.27 -2.36
C ALA A 41 -2.29 -10.33 -3.36
N ALA A 42 -2.87 -9.87 -4.47
CA ALA A 42 -3.75 -10.67 -5.31
C ALA A 42 -3.07 -11.86 -6.01
N SER A 43 -1.74 -11.83 -6.16
CA SER A 43 -0.93 -12.97 -6.59
C SER A 43 -1.19 -14.22 -5.75
N SER A 44 -1.46 -14.06 -4.44
CA SER A 44 -1.67 -15.18 -3.50
C SER A 44 -2.95 -15.98 -3.72
N PHE A 45 -3.90 -15.44 -4.48
CA PHE A 45 -5.16 -16.10 -4.82
C PHE A 45 -5.43 -16.11 -6.34
N TYR A 46 -4.42 -15.84 -7.15
CA TYR A 46 -4.52 -15.95 -8.61
C TYR A 46 -4.11 -17.36 -9.07
N GLU A 47 -5.09 -18.15 -9.54
CA GLU A 47 -4.90 -19.55 -9.88
C GLU A 47 -5.56 -19.86 -11.23
N GLY A 48 -4.79 -20.44 -12.16
CA GLY A 48 -5.32 -20.91 -13.44
C GLY A 48 -5.94 -19.81 -14.31
N GLY A 49 -5.38 -18.58 -14.25
CA GLY A 49 -5.84 -17.45 -15.06
C GLY A 49 -7.02 -16.67 -14.46
N ALA A 50 -7.37 -16.92 -13.20
CA ALA A 50 -8.47 -16.23 -12.51
C ALA A 50 -8.15 -15.98 -11.02
N TYR A 51 -8.76 -14.95 -10.46
CA TYR A 51 -8.68 -14.61 -9.04
C TYR A 51 -9.72 -15.41 -8.25
N VAL A 52 -9.28 -16.29 -7.34
CA VAL A 52 -10.13 -17.24 -6.60
C VAL A 52 -10.50 -16.69 -5.23
N LEU A 53 -11.64 -16.00 -5.14
CA LEU A 53 -12.16 -15.42 -3.91
C LEU A 53 -13.02 -16.42 -3.10
N ALA A 54 -12.50 -17.63 -2.90
CA ALA A 54 -13.23 -18.70 -2.22
C ALA A 54 -13.53 -18.37 -0.75
N LYS A 55 -12.59 -17.71 -0.05
CA LYS A 55 -12.74 -17.35 1.38
C LYS A 55 -13.90 -16.39 1.64
N SER A 56 -14.22 -15.52 0.68
CA SER A 56 -15.34 -14.58 0.78
C SER A 56 -16.59 -15.07 0.05
N GLY A 57 -16.58 -16.30 -0.50
CA GLY A 57 -17.71 -16.87 -1.25
C GLY A 57 -18.01 -16.17 -2.58
N GLN A 58 -17.10 -15.32 -3.09
CA GLN A 58 -17.34 -14.50 -4.30
C GLN A 58 -16.91 -15.16 -5.62
N GLY A 59 -16.48 -16.42 -5.55
CA GLY A 59 -16.14 -17.24 -6.71
C GLY A 59 -14.86 -16.80 -7.42
N LYS A 60 -14.74 -17.18 -8.70
CA LYS A 60 -13.64 -16.78 -9.57
C LYS A 60 -13.93 -15.43 -10.22
N LYS A 61 -12.91 -14.61 -10.38
CA LYS A 61 -12.99 -13.32 -11.08
C LYS A 61 -11.89 -13.20 -12.13
N THR A 62 -12.20 -12.55 -13.22
CA THR A 62 -11.24 -11.98 -14.19
C THR A 62 -10.66 -10.67 -13.65
N SER A 63 -9.61 -10.15 -14.28
CA SER A 63 -9.00 -8.85 -13.93
C SER A 63 -10.00 -7.70 -14.03
N THR A 64 -10.88 -7.73 -15.04
CA THR A 64 -11.96 -6.75 -15.22
C THR A 64 -13.00 -6.83 -14.11
N GLU A 65 -13.37 -8.04 -13.67
CA GLU A 65 -14.30 -8.24 -12.55
C GLU A 65 -13.68 -7.84 -11.21
N MET A 66 -12.37 -8.09 -11.00
CA MET A 66 -11.63 -7.59 -9.84
C MET A 66 -11.63 -6.05 -9.82
N THR A 67 -11.33 -5.41 -10.95
CA THR A 67 -11.38 -3.95 -11.07
C THR A 67 -12.78 -3.40 -10.80
N SER A 68 -13.83 -4.09 -11.25
CA SER A 68 -15.22 -3.71 -10.99
C SER A 68 -15.59 -3.85 -9.51
N LEU A 69 -15.09 -4.88 -8.84
CA LEU A 69 -15.22 -5.05 -7.39
C LEU A 69 -14.55 -3.88 -6.64
N TYR A 70 -13.30 -3.56 -6.96
CA TYR A 70 -12.59 -2.44 -6.34
C TYR A 70 -13.27 -1.10 -6.60
N ARG A 71 -13.80 -0.87 -7.80
CA ARG A 71 -14.60 0.32 -8.12
C ARG A 71 -15.81 0.44 -7.19
N SER A 72 -16.56 -0.64 -7.00
CA SER A 72 -17.70 -0.68 -6.07
C SER A 72 -17.27 -0.37 -4.63
N TRP A 73 -16.12 -0.86 -4.19
CA TRP A 73 -15.60 -0.56 -2.85
C TRP A 73 -15.15 0.89 -2.69
N VAL A 74 -14.45 1.45 -3.67
CA VAL A 74 -14.01 2.87 -3.66
C VAL A 74 -15.21 3.83 -3.66
N GLU A 75 -16.34 3.42 -4.26
CA GLU A 75 -17.58 4.22 -4.23
C GLU A 75 -18.33 4.12 -2.89
N ARG A 76 -18.19 3.02 -2.16
CA ARG A 76 -18.91 2.76 -0.89
C ARG A 76 -18.12 3.10 0.36
N TYR A 77 -16.80 3.01 0.31
CA TYR A 77 -15.90 3.13 1.46
C TYR A 77 -14.83 4.19 1.16
N PRO A 78 -14.26 4.84 2.19
CA PRO A 78 -13.24 5.89 2.02
C PRO A 78 -11.87 5.29 1.68
N ILE A 79 -11.80 4.47 0.63
CA ILE A 79 -10.58 3.85 0.13
C ILE A 79 -9.84 4.85 -0.74
N VAL A 80 -8.58 5.13 -0.38
CA VAL A 80 -7.73 6.11 -1.09
C VAL A 80 -6.50 5.47 -1.74
N SER A 81 -6.20 4.21 -1.41
CA SER A 81 -5.06 3.47 -1.96
C SER A 81 -5.34 1.98 -2.04
N ILE A 82 -4.91 1.34 -3.14
CA ILE A 82 -4.93 -0.12 -3.33
C ILE A 82 -3.54 -0.57 -3.81
N GLU A 83 -2.91 -1.43 -3.03
CA GLU A 83 -1.64 -2.09 -3.31
C GLU A 83 -1.89 -3.49 -3.86
N ASP A 84 -1.21 -3.88 -4.95
CA ASP A 84 -1.26 -5.24 -5.52
C ASP A 84 -2.69 -5.83 -5.65
N GLY A 85 -3.60 -5.01 -6.19
CA GLY A 85 -4.98 -5.41 -6.44
C GLY A 85 -5.13 -6.53 -7.49
N LEU A 86 -4.10 -6.77 -8.30
CA LEU A 86 -4.02 -7.79 -9.36
C LEU A 86 -2.68 -8.55 -9.25
N ALA A 87 -2.57 -9.69 -9.93
CA ALA A 87 -1.40 -10.56 -9.86
C ALA A 87 -0.16 -9.90 -10.50
N GLU A 88 1.03 -10.20 -9.98
CA GLU A 88 2.32 -9.60 -10.40
C GLU A 88 2.65 -9.75 -11.89
N ASN A 89 2.05 -10.75 -12.57
CA ASN A 89 2.22 -11.00 -13.99
C ASN A 89 1.08 -10.44 -14.86
N ASP A 90 0.02 -9.89 -14.27
CA ASP A 90 -1.15 -9.34 -14.95
C ASP A 90 -0.96 -7.85 -15.33
N TRP A 91 0.07 -7.58 -16.14
CA TRP A 91 0.42 -6.22 -16.56
C TRP A 91 -0.68 -5.53 -17.35
N GLU A 92 -1.42 -6.29 -18.18
CA GLU A 92 -2.57 -5.77 -18.93
C GLU A 92 -3.71 -5.39 -17.98
N GLY A 93 -4.06 -6.27 -17.03
CA GLY A 93 -5.05 -5.98 -16.00
C GLY A 93 -4.68 -4.74 -15.17
N PHE A 94 -3.41 -4.58 -14.77
CA PHE A 94 -2.95 -3.39 -14.05
C PHE A 94 -3.12 -2.10 -14.87
N ARG A 95 -2.83 -2.12 -16.18
CA ARG A 95 -3.07 -0.96 -17.06
C ARG A 95 -4.55 -0.59 -17.12
N GLU A 96 -5.43 -1.58 -17.28
CA GLU A 96 -6.88 -1.35 -17.29
C GLU A 96 -7.38 -0.85 -15.93
N HIS A 97 -6.89 -1.43 -14.85
CA HIS A 97 -7.19 -1.06 -13.47
C HIS A 97 -6.80 0.40 -13.18
N THR A 98 -5.59 0.79 -13.57
CA THR A 98 -5.09 2.15 -13.40
C THR A 98 -5.81 3.14 -14.31
N ALA A 99 -6.15 2.77 -15.55
CA ALA A 99 -6.99 3.60 -16.41
C ALA A 99 -8.39 3.82 -15.81
N ALA A 100 -8.93 2.80 -15.13
CA ALA A 100 -10.25 2.83 -14.51
C ALA A 100 -10.32 3.64 -13.21
N LEU A 101 -9.28 3.57 -12.36
CA LEU A 101 -9.32 4.04 -10.97
C LEU A 101 -8.16 4.96 -10.56
N GLY A 102 -7.06 5.01 -11.31
CA GLY A 102 -5.83 5.70 -10.92
C GLY A 102 -5.92 7.24 -10.89
N SER A 103 -7.02 7.83 -11.35
CA SER A 103 -7.32 9.26 -11.17
C SER A 103 -8.07 9.58 -9.87
N LYS A 104 -8.61 8.55 -9.20
CA LYS A 104 -9.39 8.69 -7.96
C LYS A 104 -8.62 8.20 -6.74
N ILE A 105 -7.82 7.15 -6.91
CA ILE A 105 -7.07 6.51 -5.82
C ILE A 105 -5.62 6.26 -6.24
N GLN A 106 -4.76 6.08 -5.23
CA GLN A 106 -3.43 5.57 -5.43
C GLN A 106 -3.50 4.07 -5.77
N ILE A 107 -2.79 3.65 -6.82
CA ILE A 107 -2.58 2.26 -7.20
C ILE A 107 -1.10 1.97 -6.98
N VAL A 108 -0.80 1.14 -5.99
CA VAL A 108 0.57 0.81 -5.55
C VAL A 108 0.95 -0.57 -6.10
N GLY A 109 2.12 -0.68 -6.73
CA GLY A 109 2.73 -1.98 -7.01
C GLY A 109 3.79 -2.34 -5.98
N ASP A 110 3.72 -3.54 -5.42
CA ASP A 110 4.73 -4.14 -4.54
C ASP A 110 5.42 -5.32 -5.23
N ASP A 111 4.77 -6.49 -5.30
CA ASP A 111 5.26 -7.68 -6.01
C ASP A 111 5.43 -7.41 -7.51
N LEU A 112 4.62 -6.51 -8.08
CA LEU A 112 4.73 -6.07 -9.47
C LEU A 112 6.11 -5.46 -9.80
N TYR A 113 6.73 -4.78 -8.82
CA TYR A 113 7.96 -4.02 -9.03
C TYR A 113 9.16 -4.53 -8.25
N VAL A 114 8.95 -5.18 -7.10
CA VAL A 114 9.99 -5.65 -6.17
C VAL A 114 11.11 -4.63 -5.93
N THR A 115 10.74 -3.36 -5.82
CA THR A 115 11.68 -2.22 -5.69
C THR A 115 12.75 -2.15 -6.82
N ASN A 116 12.53 -2.81 -7.95
CA ASN A 116 13.50 -2.96 -9.03
C ASN A 116 13.26 -1.92 -10.13
N THR A 117 14.27 -1.10 -10.41
CA THR A 117 14.23 -0.02 -11.39
C THR A 117 13.85 -0.48 -12.80
N ARG A 118 14.13 -1.73 -13.19
CA ARG A 118 13.74 -2.26 -14.51
C ARG A 118 12.22 -2.44 -14.63
N PHE A 119 11.58 -3.00 -13.60
CA PHE A 119 10.13 -3.18 -13.59
C PHE A 119 9.41 -1.85 -13.38
N ILE A 120 9.94 -0.97 -12.54
CA ILE A 120 9.40 0.39 -12.37
C ILE A 120 9.44 1.16 -13.69
N ALA A 121 10.55 1.13 -14.43
CA ALA A 121 10.67 1.77 -15.73
C ALA A 121 9.61 1.25 -16.73
N ARG A 122 9.38 -0.07 -16.75
CA ARG A 122 8.31 -0.69 -17.54
C ARG A 122 6.93 -0.19 -17.11
N GLY A 123 6.65 -0.17 -15.81
CA GLY A 123 5.38 0.30 -15.26
C GLY A 123 5.07 1.75 -15.64
N ILE A 124 6.07 2.62 -15.60
CA ILE A 124 5.95 4.02 -16.02
C ILE A 124 5.63 4.10 -17.51
N GLN A 125 6.36 3.35 -18.35
CA GLN A 125 6.14 3.34 -19.80
C GLN A 125 4.73 2.83 -20.17
N GLU A 126 4.28 1.78 -19.49
CA GLU A 126 3.00 1.12 -19.76
C GLU A 126 1.81 1.78 -19.05
N ARG A 127 2.07 2.68 -18.09
CA ARG A 127 1.09 3.30 -17.19
C ARG A 127 0.33 2.27 -16.33
N SER A 128 1.05 1.30 -15.79
CA SER A 128 0.48 0.16 -15.08
C SER A 128 -0.01 0.51 -13.67
N THR A 129 0.58 1.50 -13.00
CA THR A 129 0.19 1.98 -11.66
C THR A 129 0.46 3.49 -11.55
N ASN A 130 0.31 4.08 -10.36
CA ASN A 130 0.72 5.46 -10.09
C ASN A 130 1.58 5.61 -8.82
N ALA A 131 1.96 4.49 -8.19
CA ALA A 131 2.83 4.45 -7.03
C ALA A 131 3.55 3.10 -6.86
N VAL A 132 4.64 3.10 -6.09
CA VAL A 132 5.46 1.91 -5.81
C VAL A 132 5.64 1.72 -4.30
N LEU A 133 5.51 0.49 -3.82
CA LEU A 133 5.93 0.14 -2.47
C LEU A 133 7.44 -0.13 -2.47
N ILE A 134 8.18 0.57 -1.60
CA ILE A 134 9.63 0.51 -1.53
C ILE A 134 10.07 -0.32 -0.33
N LYS A 135 10.64 -1.49 -0.60
CA LYS A 135 11.25 -2.38 0.39
C LYS A 135 12.72 -2.54 0.08
N LEU A 136 13.57 -1.96 0.93
CA LEU A 136 15.01 -1.90 0.72
C LEU A 136 15.63 -3.28 0.51
N ASN A 137 15.14 -4.29 1.23
CA ASN A 137 15.67 -5.63 1.14
C ASN A 137 15.28 -6.39 -0.15
N GLN A 138 14.32 -5.89 -0.95
CA GLN A 138 14.03 -6.48 -2.26
C GLN A 138 15.10 -6.12 -3.30
N ILE A 139 15.71 -4.92 -3.20
CA ILE A 139 16.76 -4.47 -4.12
C ILE A 139 18.18 -4.63 -3.54
N GLY A 140 18.30 -4.58 -2.21
CA GLY A 140 19.49 -5.01 -1.47
C GLY A 140 20.46 -3.90 -1.05
N THR A 141 20.36 -2.69 -1.63
CA THR A 141 21.23 -1.56 -1.23
C THR A 141 20.46 -0.24 -1.08
N VAL A 142 20.96 0.63 -0.21
CA VAL A 142 20.43 2.00 -0.05
C VAL A 142 20.55 2.78 -1.36
N THR A 143 21.68 2.65 -2.08
CA THR A 143 21.92 3.33 -3.36
C THR A 143 20.88 2.97 -4.41
N GLU A 144 20.60 1.67 -4.59
CA GLU A 144 19.61 1.23 -5.58
C GLU A 144 18.18 1.57 -5.14
N THR A 145 17.90 1.56 -3.84
CA THR A 145 16.62 2.03 -3.30
C THR A 145 16.40 3.51 -3.63
N ILE A 146 17.41 4.37 -3.43
CA ILE A 146 17.34 5.79 -3.79
C ILE A 146 17.11 5.94 -5.29
N GLN A 147 17.77 5.15 -6.13
CA GLN A 147 17.55 5.18 -7.59
C GLN A 147 16.10 4.82 -7.98
N ALA A 148 15.49 3.83 -7.33
CA ALA A 148 14.08 3.48 -7.52
C ALA A 148 13.15 4.65 -7.13
N ILE A 149 13.41 5.29 -5.99
CA ILE A 149 12.65 6.46 -5.51
C ILE A 149 12.81 7.65 -6.48
N GLU A 150 14.02 7.96 -6.92
CA GLU A 150 14.27 9.04 -7.87
C GLU A 150 13.56 8.80 -9.22
N MET A 151 13.46 7.54 -9.65
CA MET A 151 12.70 7.18 -10.84
C MET A 151 11.21 7.46 -10.67
N CYS A 152 10.62 7.06 -9.54
CA CYS A 152 9.22 7.35 -9.21
C CYS A 152 8.99 8.87 -9.16
N ARG A 153 9.86 9.61 -8.45
CA ARG A 153 9.76 11.07 -8.32
C ARG A 153 9.80 11.79 -9.67
N LYS A 154 10.73 11.41 -10.56
CA LYS A 154 10.83 11.98 -11.92
C LYS A 154 9.60 11.70 -12.78
N ALA A 155 8.94 10.57 -12.56
CA ALA A 155 7.70 10.21 -13.25
C ALA A 155 6.44 10.83 -12.62
N GLY A 156 6.57 11.54 -11.50
CA GLY A 156 5.43 12.06 -10.73
C GLY A 156 4.62 10.97 -10.03
N TRP A 157 5.22 9.78 -9.82
CA TRP A 157 4.59 8.67 -9.10
C TRP A 157 4.81 8.81 -7.59
N GLY A 158 3.83 8.31 -6.83
CA GLY A 158 3.99 8.12 -5.39
C GLY A 158 4.97 7.00 -5.06
N TYR A 159 5.53 7.01 -3.87
CA TYR A 159 6.31 5.90 -3.33
C TYR A 159 6.09 5.80 -1.83
N VAL A 160 5.97 4.58 -1.33
CA VAL A 160 5.64 4.30 0.06
C VAL A 160 6.77 3.45 0.66
N ILE A 161 7.49 3.99 1.64
CA ILE A 161 8.57 3.22 2.30
C ILE A 161 7.91 2.16 3.18
N SER A 162 8.33 0.90 3.05
CA SER A 162 7.65 -0.22 3.68
C SER A 162 8.57 -1.12 4.50
N HIS A 163 8.00 -1.63 5.59
CA HIS A 163 8.53 -2.75 6.36
C HIS A 163 8.38 -4.10 5.62
N ARG A 164 8.78 -5.19 6.29
CA ARG A 164 8.41 -6.57 5.95
C ARG A 164 7.55 -7.23 7.04
N SER A 165 6.91 -8.36 6.73
CA SER A 165 6.17 -9.12 7.76
C SER A 165 7.10 -9.65 8.86
N GLY A 166 8.33 -10.06 8.52
CA GLY A 166 9.41 -10.28 9.49
C GLY A 166 10.22 -9.01 9.70
N GLU A 167 10.20 -8.45 10.92
CA GLU A 167 10.91 -7.22 11.28
C GLU A 167 11.75 -7.40 12.55
N THR A 168 12.61 -6.42 12.81
CA THR A 168 13.39 -6.30 14.03
C THR A 168 13.09 -4.97 14.73
N GLU A 169 13.82 -4.67 15.81
CA GLU A 169 13.82 -3.37 16.49
C GLU A 169 14.46 -2.24 15.66
N ASP A 170 15.15 -2.55 14.56
CA ASP A 170 15.76 -1.54 13.68
C ASP A 170 14.71 -0.57 13.17
N ALA A 171 14.94 0.73 13.33
CA ALA A 171 13.99 1.77 12.93
C ALA A 171 14.43 2.54 11.68
N PHE A 172 15.41 2.06 10.93
CA PHE A 172 16.05 2.77 9.80
C PHE A 172 15.05 3.32 8.79
N ILE A 173 13.97 2.58 8.51
CA ILE A 173 12.97 3.00 7.53
C ILE A 173 12.20 4.27 7.95
N ALA A 174 12.18 4.64 9.24
CA ALA A 174 11.64 5.91 9.70
C ALA A 174 12.52 7.09 9.25
N ASP A 175 13.82 7.05 9.55
CA ASP A 175 14.80 8.04 9.08
C ASP A 175 14.82 8.10 7.55
N PHE A 176 14.79 6.95 6.89
CA PHE A 176 14.79 6.87 5.43
C PHE A 176 13.52 7.48 4.82
N ALA A 177 12.34 7.25 5.40
CA ALA A 177 11.09 7.84 4.93
C ALA A 177 11.11 9.38 5.00
N VAL A 178 11.63 9.93 6.10
CA VAL A 178 11.78 11.39 6.28
C VAL A 178 12.82 11.94 5.29
N ALA A 179 13.98 11.29 5.17
CA ALA A 179 15.05 11.71 4.26
C ALA A 179 14.60 11.72 2.79
N MET A 180 13.77 10.77 2.38
CA MET A 180 13.29 10.66 1.00
C MET A 180 12.11 11.58 0.69
N GLY A 181 11.40 12.09 1.71
CA GLY A 181 10.36 13.12 1.54
C GLY A 181 9.16 12.67 0.70
N GLY A 182 8.82 11.37 0.73
CA GLY A 182 7.69 10.80 -0.02
C GLY A 182 6.33 10.95 0.66
N GLY A 183 6.32 11.29 1.95
CA GLY A 183 5.11 11.56 2.74
C GLY A 183 4.33 10.32 3.19
N GLN A 184 4.76 9.10 2.85
CA GLN A 184 4.05 7.87 3.19
C GLN A 184 4.99 6.76 3.68
N ILE A 185 4.53 6.02 4.69
CA ILE A 185 5.22 4.86 5.27
C ILE A 185 4.20 3.76 5.60
N LYS A 186 4.54 2.49 5.31
CA LYS A 186 3.79 1.29 5.68
C LYS A 186 4.62 0.48 6.67
N THR A 187 4.38 0.63 7.98
CA THR A 187 5.21 0.02 9.03
C THR A 187 4.46 -0.84 10.06
N GLY A 188 3.19 -1.17 9.78
CA GLY A 188 2.39 -2.12 10.55
C GLY A 188 1.36 -1.47 11.46
N SER A 189 0.77 -2.26 12.37
CA SER A 189 -0.21 -1.77 13.33
C SER A 189 0.43 -1.03 14.51
N ALA A 190 -0.38 -0.36 15.32
CA ALA A 190 0.02 0.23 16.59
C ALA A 190 0.17 -0.84 17.71
N CYS A 191 0.85 -1.94 17.40
CA CYS A 191 1.11 -3.05 18.30
C CYS A 191 2.37 -3.81 17.85
N ARG A 192 3.04 -4.46 18.81
CA ARG A 192 4.34 -5.16 18.68
C ARG A 192 5.53 -4.20 18.50
N SER A 193 6.58 -4.43 19.28
CA SER A 193 7.73 -3.51 19.37
C SER A 193 8.47 -3.35 18.05
N GLU A 194 8.50 -4.38 17.20
CA GLU A 194 9.12 -4.32 15.88
C GLU A 194 8.43 -3.31 14.95
N ARG A 195 7.17 -2.95 15.21
CA ARG A 195 6.40 -1.92 14.49
C ARG A 195 6.50 -0.58 15.22
N ILE A 196 6.23 -0.60 16.52
CA ILE A 196 6.25 0.58 17.40
C ILE A 196 7.62 1.27 17.40
N ALA A 197 8.74 0.54 17.26
CA ALA A 197 10.07 1.14 17.16
C ALA A 197 10.16 2.20 16.04
N LYS A 198 9.52 1.96 14.88
CA LYS A 198 9.53 2.91 13.76
C LYS A 198 8.64 4.13 14.06
N TYR A 199 7.50 3.94 14.71
CA TYR A 199 6.64 5.04 15.15
C TYR A 199 7.33 5.91 16.21
N ASN A 200 7.98 5.30 17.21
CA ASN A 200 8.76 6.02 18.22
C ASN A 200 9.88 6.83 17.56
N ARG A 201 10.58 6.24 16.58
CA ARG A 201 11.63 6.96 15.85
C ARG A 201 11.07 8.16 15.05
N LEU A 202 9.88 8.04 14.45
CA LEU A 202 9.23 9.17 13.78
C LEU A 202 8.87 10.29 14.77
N LEU A 203 8.41 9.97 15.97
CA LEU A 203 8.14 10.96 17.03
C LEU A 203 9.42 11.67 17.49
N GLU A 204 10.54 10.94 17.59
CA GLU A 204 11.85 11.53 17.89
C GLU A 204 12.30 12.48 16.78
N ILE A 205 12.23 12.06 15.51
CA ILE A 205 12.59 12.89 14.36
C ILE A 205 11.70 14.14 14.30
N GLU A 206 10.39 14.02 14.54
CA GLU A 206 9.49 15.17 14.63
C GLU A 206 9.92 16.13 15.75
N ALA A 207 10.25 15.62 16.93
CA ALA A 207 10.72 16.44 18.04
C ALA A 207 12.06 17.15 17.73
N GLU A 208 12.97 16.48 17.03
CA GLU A 208 14.26 17.03 16.57
C GLU A 208 14.06 18.14 15.53
N LEU A 209 13.17 17.95 14.56
CA LEU A 209 12.87 18.94 13.51
C LEU A 209 12.01 20.11 14.03
N GLY A 210 11.14 19.86 15.00
CA GLY A 210 10.24 20.86 15.57
C GLY A 210 9.40 21.54 14.49
N LYS A 211 9.51 22.87 14.39
CA LYS A 211 8.71 23.68 13.46
C LYS A 211 9.04 23.49 11.98
N THR A 212 10.15 22.83 11.64
CA THR A 212 10.50 22.55 10.25
C THR A 212 9.89 21.24 9.74
N ALA A 213 9.32 20.42 10.62
CA ALA A 213 8.58 19.23 10.24
C ALA A 213 7.34 19.62 9.43
N THR A 214 7.12 18.90 8.32
CA THR A 214 5.93 19.04 7.49
C THR A 214 5.29 17.68 7.31
N PHE A 215 3.98 17.61 7.47
CA PHE A 215 3.20 16.39 7.33
C PHE A 215 2.37 16.48 6.05
N GLY A 216 2.21 15.33 5.37
CA GLY A 216 1.34 15.22 4.20
C GLY A 216 -0.07 15.72 4.53
N ARG A 217 -0.69 16.40 3.56
CA ARG A 217 -2.09 16.86 3.64
C ARG A 217 -2.99 15.96 2.81
#